data_AF-A0A151RHS9-F1
#
_entry.id   AF-A0A151RHS9-F1
#
_cell.length_a   1.000
_cell.length_b   1.000
_cell.length_c   1.000
_cell.angle_alpha   90.00
_cell.angle_beta   90.00
_cell.angle_gamma   90.00
#
_symmetry.space_group_name_H-M   'P 1'
#
loop_
_entity.id
_entity.type
_entity.pdbx_description
1 polymer ?
#
loop_
_entity_poly.entity_id
_entity_poly.type
_entity_poly.pdbx_seq_one_letter_code
_entity_poly.pdbx_strand_id
1 'polypeptide(L)' 'MISCEGQLKHLFWADGTNRSDFQCFGDVLAFDSTYKKNKYNKPLVIFSGKNHHAQTVIFGCAIVSDESIEAYRWVL' A
#
# COMPACT_ATOMS: atom_id res chain seq x y z
N MET A 1 4.65 -2.40 12.33
CA MET A 1 4.65 -2.05 13.76
C MET A 1 6.01 -1.49 14.16
N ILE A 2 6.03 -0.51 15.06
CA ILE A 2 7.09 0.49 15.35
C ILE A 2 8.51 -0.11 15.55
N SER A 3 9.57 0.61 15.16
CA SER A 3 10.98 0.26 15.43
C SER A 3 11.33 0.38 16.92
N CYS A 4 12.47 -0.21 17.32
CA CYS A 4 13.02 -0.04 18.67
C CYS A 4 13.36 1.42 19.02
N GLU A 5 13.44 2.31 18.01
CA GLU A 5 13.67 3.75 18.16
C GLU A 5 12.36 4.56 18.21
N GLY A 6 11.21 3.88 18.29
CA GLY A 6 9.90 4.54 18.33
C GLY A 6 9.40 5.05 16.97
N GLN A 7 10.05 4.67 15.86
CA GLN A 7 9.68 5.14 14.51
C GLN A 7 8.72 4.18 13.80
N LEU A 8 7.83 4.69 12.96
CA LEU A 8 6.96 3.87 12.12
C LEU A 8 7.79 3.04 11.12
N LYS A 9 7.83 1.71 11.28
CA LYS A 9 8.48 0.79 10.33
C LYS A 9 7.58 0.47 9.15
N HIS A 10 6.47 -0.22 9.43
CA HIS A 10 5.50 -0.58 8.41
C HIS A 10 4.09 -0.41 8.94
N LEU A 11 3.21 0.08 8.08
CA LEU A 11 1.78 0.25 8.33
C LEU A 11 1.04 -0.08 7.05
N PHE A 12 0.08 -0.98 7.11
CA PHE A 12 -0.86 -1.26 6.02
C PHE A 12 -2.27 -0.96 6.51
N TRP A 13 -3.10 -0.38 5.65
CA TRP A 13 -4.51 -0.19 5.94
C TRP A 13 -5.38 -0.32 4.68
N ALA A 14 -6.55 -0.89 4.89
CA ALA A 14 -7.63 -1.00 3.92
C ALA A 14 -8.95 -0.92 4.69
N ASP A 15 -9.89 -0.11 4.22
CA ASP A 15 -11.24 -0.05 4.79
C ASP A 15 -12.12 -1.22 4.29
N GLY A 16 -13.37 -1.27 4.75
CA GLY A 16 -14.30 -2.33 4.37
C GLY A 16 -14.64 -2.33 2.87
N THR A 17 -14.70 -1.15 2.25
CA THR A 17 -14.99 -0.99 0.81
C THR A 17 -13.80 -1.47 -0.01
N ASN A 18 -12.59 -1.03 0.32
CA ASN A 18 -11.34 -1.43 -0.34
C ASN A 18 -11.15 -2.96 -0.33
N ARG A 19 -11.49 -3.62 0.79
CA ARG A 19 -11.44 -5.08 0.90
C ARG A 19 -12.49 -5.77 0.03
N SER A 20 -13.70 -5.20 -0.05
CA SER A 20 -14.77 -5.73 -0.89
C SER A 20 -14.43 -5.55 -2.38
N ASP A 21 -13.90 -4.40 -2.75
CA ASP A 21 -13.44 -4.11 -4.10
C ASP A 21 -12.29 -5.03 -4.52
N PHE A 22 -11.35 -5.32 -3.62
CA PHE A 22 -10.29 -6.29 -3.89
C PHE A 22 -10.82 -7.70 -4.13
N GLN A 23 -11.88 -8.13 -3.42
CA GLN A 23 -12.52 -9.43 -3.67
C GLN A 23 -13.18 -9.51 -5.04
N CYS A 24 -13.68 -8.37 -5.56
CA CYS A 24 -14.35 -8.30 -6.85
C CYS A 24 -13.39 -8.07 -8.03
N PHE A 25 -12.34 -7.28 -7.84
CA PHE A 25 -11.51 -6.72 -8.92
C PHE A 25 -9.99 -6.89 -8.68
N GLY A 26 -9.60 -7.73 -7.72
CA GLY A 26 -8.19 -7.96 -7.34
C GLY A 26 -7.39 -8.84 -8.30
N ASP A 27 -7.97 -9.24 -9.44
CA ASP A 27 -7.33 -10.01 -10.50
C ASP A 27 -6.25 -9.20 -11.23
N VAL A 28 -6.40 -7.88 -11.32
CA VAL A 28 -5.38 -6.97 -11.86
C VAL A 28 -4.99 -5.94 -10.81
N LEU A 29 -3.80 -6.12 -10.23
CA LEU A 29 -3.24 -5.26 -9.20
C LEU A 29 -2.04 -4.46 -9.74
N ALA A 30 -2.14 -3.14 -9.69
CA ALA A 30 -1.06 -2.20 -9.87
C ALA A 30 -0.56 -1.70 -8.51
N PHE A 31 0.75 -1.72 -8.36
CA PHE A 31 1.49 -1.17 -7.22
C PHE A 31 2.18 0.12 -7.69
N ASP A 32 1.97 1.22 -6.97
CA ASP A 32 2.73 2.45 -7.14
C ASP A 32 3.43 2.82 -5.83
N SER A 33 4.75 3.03 -5.90
CA SER A 33 5.54 3.53 -4.76
C SER A 33 5.96 4.96 -5.01
N THR A 34 5.48 5.88 -4.17
CA THR A 34 5.95 7.27 -4.21
C THR A 34 7.06 7.47 -3.18
N TYR A 35 8.24 7.86 -3.65
CA TYR A 35 9.37 8.20 -2.80
C TYR A 35 9.15 9.55 -2.10
N LYS A 36 9.46 9.61 -0.79
CA LYS A 36 9.67 10.85 -0.01
C LYS A 36 8.57 11.93 -0.03
N LYS A 37 7.29 11.58 -0.15
CA LYS A 37 6.19 12.59 -0.09
C LYS A 37 5.44 12.68 1.25
N ASN A 38 5.67 11.79 2.21
CA ASN A 38 5.00 11.85 3.51
C ASN A 38 5.86 12.52 4.59
N LYS A 39 5.21 13.01 5.67
CA LYS A 39 5.85 13.66 6.83
C LYS A 39 6.94 12.80 7.49
N TYR A 40 6.91 11.49 7.27
CA TYR A 40 7.82 10.52 7.85
C TYR A 40 9.02 10.22 6.94
N ASN A 41 9.09 10.83 5.75
CA ASN A 41 10.13 10.58 4.75
C ASN A 41 10.22 9.08 4.38
N LYS A 42 9.07 8.40 4.37
CA LYS A 42 8.92 6.96 4.10
C LYS A 42 8.23 6.71 2.75
N PRO A 43 8.54 5.63 2.02
CA PRO A 43 7.79 5.29 0.82
C PRO A 43 6.33 4.99 1.15
N LEU A 44 5.43 5.54 0.34
CA LEU A 44 4.00 5.20 0.37
C LEU A 44 3.72 4.29 -0.84
N VAL A 45 3.15 3.13 -0.54
CA VAL A 45 2.71 2.12 -1.48
C VAL A 45 1.20 2.18 -1.61
N ILE A 46 0.70 2.26 -2.85
CA ILE A 46 -0.72 2.24 -3.15
C ILE A 46 -1.02 0.96 -3.92
N PHE A 47 -2.03 0.22 -3.44
CA PHE A 47 -2.59 -0.94 -4.10
C PHE A 47 -3.82 -0.49 -4.88
N SER A 48 -3.80 -0.64 -6.20
CA SER A 48 -4.90 -0.22 -7.05
C SER A 48 -5.18 -1.22 -8.15
N GLY A 49 -6.38 -1.22 -8.70
CA GLY A 49 -6.76 -2.03 -9.84
C GLY A 49 -7.76 -1.31 -10.72
N LYS A 50 -8.46 -2.06 -11.56
CA LYS A 50 -9.54 -1.53 -12.40
C LYS A 50 -10.83 -2.28 -12.17
N ASN A 51 -11.94 -1.57 -12.10
CA ASN A 51 -13.27 -2.19 -12.17
C ASN A 51 -13.70 -2.47 -13.61
N HIS A 52 -14.88 -3.06 -13.78
CA HIS A 52 -15.46 -3.37 -15.11
C HIS A 52 -15.72 -2.15 -16.00
N HIS A 53 -15.71 -0.94 -15.44
CA HIS A 53 -15.84 0.31 -16.18
C HIS A 53 -14.47 0.94 -16.50
N ALA A 54 -13.39 0.19 -16.33
CA ALA A 54 -12.01 0.63 -16.50
C ALA A 54 -11.60 1.82 -15.59
N GLN A 55 -12.33 2.04 -14.50
CA GLN A 55 -12.02 3.07 -13.52
C GLN A 55 -11.01 2.52 -12.50
N THR A 56 -10.09 3.37 -12.08
CA THR A 56 -9.11 3.03 -11.04
C THR A 56 -9.83 2.85 -9.70
N VAL A 57 -9.56 1.73 -9.04
CA VAL A 57 -10.05 1.44 -7.68
C VAL A 57 -8.86 1.24 -6.75
N ILE A 58 -8.92 1.77 -5.53
CA ILE A 58 -7.85 1.63 -4.54
C ILE A 58 -8.25 0.52 -3.57
N PHE A 59 -7.38 -0.48 -3.43
CA PHE A 59 -7.59 -1.65 -2.56
C PHE A 59 -6.92 -1.51 -1.20
N GLY A 60 -6.02 -0.54 -1.05
CA GLY A 60 -5.33 -0.29 0.19
C GLY A 60 -4.08 0.54 -0.02
N CYS A 61 -3.49 0.94 1.09
CA CYS A 61 -2.24 1.68 1.10
C CYS A 61 -1.33 1.16 2.20
N ALA A 62 -0.03 1.37 2.03
CA ALA A 62 0.95 1.05 3.05
C ALA A 62 2.10 2.03 3.08
N ILE A 63 2.63 2.26 4.28
CA ILE A 63 3.90 2.93 4.50
C ILE A 63 4.91 1.85 4.83
N VAL A 64 6.05 1.86 4.14
CA VAL A 64 7.17 0.94 4.38
C VAL A 64 8.40 1.68 4.93
N SER A 65 9.34 0.96 5.53
CA SER A 65 10.45 1.58 6.26
C SER A 65 11.45 2.28 5.35
N ASP A 66 11.62 1.75 4.13
CA ASP A 66 12.61 2.13 3.13
C ASP A 66 12.28 1.40 1.82
N GLU A 67 13.13 1.57 0.80
CA GLU A 67 12.99 0.95 -0.52
C GLU A 67 13.72 -0.41 -0.63
N SER A 68 14.00 -1.09 0.48
CA SER A 68 14.60 -2.42 0.46
C SER A 68 13.62 -3.48 -0.05
N ILE A 69 14.17 -4.58 -0.59
CA ILE A 69 13.37 -5.72 -1.05
C ILE A 69 12.59 -6.32 0.13
N GLU A 70 13.20 -6.36 1.31
CA GLU A 70 12.61 -6.86 2.54
C GLU A 70 11.39 -6.03 2.95
N ALA A 71 11.47 -4.71 2.82
CA ALA A 71 10.36 -3.81 3.11
C ALA A 71 9.18 -3.99 2.13
N TYR A 72 9.47 -4.24 0.84
CA TYR A 72 8.43 -4.54 -0.14
C TYR A 72 7.86 -5.96 -0.02
N ARG A 73 8.68 -6.96 0.36
CA ARG A 73 8.18 -8.32 0.66
C ARG A 73 7.26 -8.38 1.86
N TRP A 74 7.33 -7.40 2.77
CA TRP A 74 6.40 -7.33 3.89
C TRP A 74 4.99 -6.91 3.46
N VAL A 75 4.89 -6.09 2.40
CA VAL A 75 3.61 -5.47 1.99
C VAL A 75 2.90 -6.23 0.86
N LEU A 76 3.64 -7.04 0.10
CA LEU A 76 3.15 -7.91 -0.96
C LEU A 76 2.74 -9.28 -0.40
#